data_AF-A0A959C232-F1
#
_entry.id   AF-A0A959C232-F1
#
_cell.length_a   1.000
_cell.length_b   1.000
_cell.length_c   1.000
_cell.angle_alpha   90.00
_cell.angle_beta   90.00
_cell.angle_gamma   90.00
#
_symmetry.space_group_name_H-M   'P 1'
#
loop_
_entity.id
_entity.type
_entity.pdbx_description
1 polymer ?
#
loop_
_entity_poly.entity_id
_entity_poly.type
_entity_poly.pdbx_seq_one_letter_code
_entity_poly.pdbx_strand_id
1 'polypeptide(L)' 'MFSRIRYPEILEPEALDGYLATGWRCMGQALYTSHFMFFGTEPQRKIYSTIPARLPLEGYQFSKSQR' A
#
# COMPACT_ATOMS: atom_id res chain seq x y z
N MET A 1 -15.48 9.45 6.35
CA MET A 1 -14.22 9.40 5.56
C MET A 1 -14.13 7.99 4.99
N PHE A 2 -14.33 7.83 3.68
CA PHE A 2 -14.59 6.52 3.08
C PHE A 2 -13.32 5.95 2.44
N SER A 3 -12.85 4.83 2.98
CA SER A 3 -11.85 3.98 2.32
C SER A 3 -12.39 3.54 0.96
N ARG A 4 -11.57 3.63 -0.08
CA ARG A 4 -11.92 3.18 -1.44
C ARG A 4 -11.08 1.98 -1.79
N ILE A 5 -11.66 1.03 -2.52
CA ILE A 5 -10.96 -0.15 -3.04
C ILE A 5 -11.18 -0.19 -4.56
N ARG A 6 -10.14 -0.51 -5.31
CA ARG A 6 -10.15 -0.69 -6.76
C ARG A 6 -9.51 -2.01 -7.13
N TYR A 7 -10.04 -2.64 -8.17
CA TYR A 7 -9.57 -3.90 -8.73
C TYR A 7 -9.26 -3.68 -10.21
N PRO A 8 -8.13 -3.03 -10.56
CA PRO A 8 -7.75 -2.87 -11.94
C PRO A 8 -7.41 -4.23 -12.56
N GLU A 9 -7.95 -4.55 -13.73
CA GLU A 9 -7.60 -5.77 -14.48
C GLU A 9 -6.19 -5.67 -15.09
N ILE A 10 -5.80 -4.46 -15.53
CA ILE A 10 -4.48 -4.14 -16.04
C ILE A 10 -4.02 -2.83 -15.36
N LEU A 11 -2.78 -2.80 -14.89
CA LEU A 11 -2.20 -1.63 -14.24
C LEU A 11 -0.77 -1.40 -14.74
N GLU A 12 -0.59 -0.35 -15.53
CA GLU A 12 0.73 0.08 -15.97
C GLU A 12 1.59 0.55 -14.79
N PRO A 13 2.92 0.32 -14.83
CA PRO A 13 3.83 0.73 -13.76
C PRO A 13 3.72 2.21 -13.39
N GLU A 14 3.63 3.11 -14.37
CA GLU A 14 3.53 4.56 -14.15
C GLU A 14 2.19 4.95 -13.51
N ALA A 15 1.11 4.22 -13.86
CA ALA A 15 -0.20 4.43 -13.25
C ALA A 15 -0.21 3.97 -11.80
N LEU A 16 0.40 2.82 -11.49
CA LEU A 16 0.63 2.37 -10.13
C LEU A 16 1.40 3.44 -9.35
N ASP A 17 2.41 4.05 -9.96
CA ASP A 17 3.17 5.09 -9.31
C ASP A 17 2.31 6.30 -8.89
N GLY A 18 1.43 6.77 -9.78
CA GLY A 18 0.47 7.82 -9.47
C GLY A 18 -0.48 7.46 -8.31
N TYR A 19 -0.97 6.22 -8.26
CA TYR A 19 -1.81 5.75 -7.15
C TYR A 19 -1.06 5.77 -5.82
N LEU A 20 0.14 5.20 -5.77
CA LEU A 20 0.92 5.14 -4.54
C LEU A 20 1.32 6.55 -4.06
N ALA A 21 1.61 7.48 -4.98
CA ALA A 21 1.91 8.88 -4.65
C ALA A 21 0.72 9.62 -4.01
N THR A 22 -0.52 9.19 -4.30
CA THR A 22 -1.75 9.75 -3.74
C THR A 22 -2.26 8.98 -2.51
N GLY A 23 -1.45 8.07 -1.97
CA GLY A 23 -1.74 7.35 -0.72
C GLY A 23 -2.56 6.07 -0.89
N TRP A 24 -2.71 5.58 -2.12
CA TRP A 24 -3.21 4.22 -2.35
C TRP A 24 -2.15 3.18 -1.97
N ARG A 25 -2.60 1.98 -1.65
CA ARG A 25 -1.78 0.85 -1.22
C ARG A 25 -2.20 -0.41 -1.97
N CYS A 26 -1.23 -1.26 -2.29
CA CYS A 26 -1.53 -2.59 -2.85
C CYS A 26 -1.92 -3.57 -1.73
N MET A 27 -2.95 -4.38 -1.97
CA MET A 27 -3.29 -5.56 -1.19
C MET A 27 -3.69 -6.68 -2.16
N GLY A 28 -2.76 -7.60 -2.42
CA GLY A 28 -2.96 -8.60 -3.47
C GLY A 28 -3.19 -7.93 -4.82
N GLN A 29 -4.33 -8.20 -5.46
CA GLN A 29 -4.74 -7.62 -6.74
C GLN A 29 -5.55 -6.32 -6.60
N ALA A 30 -5.70 -5.79 -5.38
CA ALA A 30 -6.48 -4.59 -5.12
C ALA A 30 -5.60 -3.39 -4.76
N LEU A 31 -6.05 -2.19 -5.15
CA LEU A 31 -5.56 -0.92 -4.63
C LEU A 31 -6.58 -0.39 -3.61
N TYR A 32 -6.13 0.02 -2.43
CA TYR A 32 -7.01 0.58 -1.41
C TYR A 32 -6.46 1.86 -0.80
N THR A 33 -7.35 2.75 -0.37
CA THR A 33 -7.02 3.88 0.51
C THR A 33 -7.46 3.52 1.92
N SER A 34 -6.53 3.44 2.87
CA SER A 34 -6.88 3.42 4.28
C SER A 34 -6.16 4.53 5.01
N HIS A 35 -6.93 5.33 5.73
CA HIS A 35 -6.38 6.36 6.60
C HIS A 35 -5.94 5.78 7.94
N PHE A 36 -6.48 4.61 8.33
CA PHE A 36 -6.23 4.02 9.63
C PHE A 36 -5.82 2.56 9.52
N MET A 37 -4.84 2.16 10.32
CA MET A 37 -4.49 0.76 10.53
C MET A 37 -4.68 0.41 12.00
N PHE A 38 -5.11 -0.82 12.24
CA PHE A 38 -5.22 -1.35 13.58
C PHE A 38 -4.00 -2.21 13.88
N PHE A 39 -3.33 -1.93 14.99
CA PHE A 39 -2.20 -2.71 15.47
C PHE A 39 -2.46 -3.24 16.87
N GLY A 40 -1.90 -4.42 17.17
CA GLY A 40 -2.09 -5.14 18.44
C GLY A 40 -3.22 -6.16 18.40
N THR A 41 -3.24 -7.06 19.39
CA THR A 41 -4.34 -8.00 19.64
C THR A 41 -5.31 -7.42 20.66
N GLU A 42 -6.57 -7.83 20.61
CA GLU A 42 -7.53 -7.46 21.65
C GLU A 42 -7.04 -7.92 23.04
N PRO A 43 -7.19 -7.12 24.11
CA PRO A 43 -7.90 -5.83 24.19
C PRO A 43 -7.03 -4.58 23.92
N GLN A 44 -5.77 -4.74 23.51
CA GLN A 44 -4.79 -3.66 23.35
C GLN A 44 -4.75 -3.09 21.92
N ARG A 45 -5.81 -3.33 21.14
CA ARG A 45 -5.89 -2.89 19.75
C ARG A 45 -5.93 -1.37 19.68
N LYS A 46 -4.96 -0.77 19.00
CA LYS A 46 -4.85 0.69 18.81
C LYS A 46 -5.03 1.06 17.35
N ILE A 47 -5.60 2.24 17.14
CA ILE A 47 -5.84 2.82 15.82
C ILE A 47 -4.74 3.84 15.54
N TYR A 48 -4.10 3.72 14.38
CA TYR A 48 -3.04 4.64 13.95
C TYR A 48 -3.42 5.27 12.62
N SER A 49 -3.31 6.59 12.51
CA SER A 49 -3.33 7.26 11.22
C SER A 49 -2.09 6.88 10.44
N THR A 50 -2.26 6.50 9.17
CA THR A 50 -1.12 6.09 8.36
C THR A 50 -0.65 7.21 7.45
N ILE A 51 0.67 7.42 7.40
CA ILE A 51 1.31 8.29 6.41
C ILE A 51 1.92 7.37 5.35
N PRO A 52 1.56 7.52 4.06
CA PRO A 52 2.21 6.79 2.99
C PRO A 52 3.63 7.32 2.83
N ALA A 53 4.63 6.47 3.07
CA ALA A 53 6.02 6.78 2.82
C ALA A 53 6.56 5.83 1.74
N ARG A 54 7.06 6.39 0.65
CA ARG A 54 7.91 5.68 -0.30
C ARG A 54 9.33 5.78 0.21
N LEU A 55 9.85 4.69 0.74
CA LEU A 55 11.24 4.62 1.16
C LEU A 55 12.06 4.04 0.01
N PRO A 56 13.12 4.73 -0.45
CA PRO A 56 14.07 4.09 -1.36
C PRO A 56 14.65 2.88 -0.64
N LEU A 57 14.58 1.71 -1.28
CA LEU A 57 15.23 0.51 -0.77
C LEU A 57 16.71 0.56 -1.16
N GLU A 58 17.47 1.36 -0.42
CA GLU A 58 18.91 1.50 -0.65
C GLU A 58 19.60 0.14 -0.56
N GLY A 59 20.35 -0.23 -1.61
CA GLY A 59 21.05 -1.51 -1.69
C GLY A 59 20.18 -2.71 -2.08
N TYR A 60 18.88 -2.54 -2.32
CA TYR A 60 18.04 -3.63 -2.83
C TYR A 60 18.40 -3.96 -4.29
N GLN A 61 18.69 -5.24 -4.55
CA GLN A 61 18.88 -5.78 -5.88
C GLN A 61 17.86 -6.88 -6.14
N PHE A 62 17.14 -6.77 -7.27
CA PHE A 62 16.22 -7.81 -7.70
C PHE A 62 16.98 -9.13 -7.93
N SER A 63 16.52 -10.20 -7.27
CA SER A 63 17.00 -11.55 -7.56
C SER A 63 16.31 -12.09 -8.82
N LYS A 64 16.93 -13.07 -9.49
CA LYS A 64 16.31 -13.76 -10.64
C LYS A 64 15.01 -14.50 -10.28
N SER A 65 14.78 -14.84 -9.02
CA SER A 65 13.55 -15.48 -8.56
C SER A 65 12.42 -14.50 -8.25
N GLN A 66 12.71 -13.19 -8.25
CA GLN A 66 11.77 -12.11 -7.97
C GLN A 66 11.40 -11.30 -9.23
N ARG A 67 11.89 -11.72 -10.41
CA ARG A 67 11.54 -11.15 -11.72
C ARG A 67 10.50 -11.97 -12.44
#